data_AF-A0A1C2JE37-F1
#
_entry.id   AF-A0A1C2JE37-F1
#
_cell.length_a   1.000
_cell.length_b   1.000
_cell.length_c   1.000
_cell.angle_alpha   90.00
_cell.angle_beta   90.00
_cell.angle_gamma   90.00
#
_symmetry.space_group_name_H-M   'P 1'
#
loop_
_entity.id
_entity.type
_entity.pdbx_description
1 polymer ?
#
loop_
_entity_poly.entity_id
_entity_poly.type
_entity_poly.pdbx_seq_one_letter_code
_entity_poly.pdbx_strand_id
1 'polypeptide(L)'
;MIVAESFYDGLTLSDTHQTLIRNIISLRVSEDLFNDLSVSPEDWTVAQRHEAAAKPPHYTSQTPAINRPFEEAEWFAAIWFPFKNWTVSRYSDGSFGVWYGADTVETSVYETVHHWRSRLLRDAGFEQMVISGGRESITVDRLLYGVRCDAALVDLRPRVAEYPALVDAESYHFSQPIGIRLKTEGHPGLVTISARCIGDVYAVLNPDVLSHPKIQSYLTYRLTQHGVQVNQEAGNSKGADAAWMCVP
;
A
#
# COMPACT_ATOMS: atom_id res chain seq x y z
N MET A 1 1.16 15.34 21.74
CA MET A 1 2.43 15.17 22.49
C MET A 1 3.55 15.68 21.63
N ILE A 2 4.47 16.47 22.20
CA ILE A 2 5.63 17.00 21.47
C ILE A 2 6.73 15.94 21.58
N VAL A 3 7.27 15.48 20.45
CA VAL A 3 8.44 14.61 20.43
C VAL A 3 9.62 15.44 20.95
N ALA A 4 10.34 14.92 21.95
CA ALA A 4 11.44 15.65 22.57
C ALA A 4 12.51 16.04 21.54
N GLU A 5 13.09 17.24 21.62
CA GLU A 5 14.11 17.70 20.67
C GLU A 5 15.32 16.76 20.60
N SER A 6 15.67 16.11 21.71
CA SER A 6 16.74 15.09 21.79
C SER A 6 16.57 13.93 20.81
N PHE A 7 15.34 13.68 20.35
CA PHE A 7 15.07 12.69 19.30
C PHE A 7 15.76 13.04 17.98
N TYR A 8 15.79 14.32 17.61
CA TYR A 8 16.30 14.79 16.33
C TYR A 8 17.82 14.99 16.33
N ASP A 9 18.44 15.10 17.51
CA ASP A 9 19.85 15.42 17.70
C ASP A 9 20.79 14.36 17.11
N GLY A 10 21.37 14.62 15.94
CA GLY A 10 22.28 13.68 15.28
C GLY A 10 21.59 12.62 14.41
N LEU A 11 20.33 12.85 13.99
CA LEU A 11 19.75 12.08 12.90
C LEU A 11 20.60 12.19 11.63
N THR A 12 20.78 11.05 10.95
CA THR A 12 21.53 10.96 9.70
C THR A 12 20.60 10.83 8.51
N LEU A 13 21.15 11.04 7.32
CA LEU A 13 20.46 10.76 6.07
C LEU A 13 20.94 9.42 5.51
N SER A 14 20.01 8.62 5.01
CA SER A 14 20.27 7.43 4.20
C SER A 14 20.10 7.82 2.73
N ASP A 15 21.22 7.83 2.00
CA ASP A 15 21.20 8.03 0.55
C ASP A 15 20.59 6.79 -0.13
N THR A 16 19.41 6.96 -0.71
CA THR A 16 18.57 5.87 -1.21
C THR A 16 18.52 5.95 -2.73
N HIS A 17 19.03 4.91 -3.39
CA HIS A 17 19.07 4.77 -4.85
C HIS A 17 18.61 3.37 -5.27
N GLN A 18 17.40 2.98 -4.88
CA GLN A 18 16.92 1.60 -5.03
C GLN A 18 15.46 1.50 -5.44
N THR A 19 15.08 0.31 -5.89
CA THR A 19 13.67 -0.02 -6.18
C THR A 19 13.01 -0.48 -4.89
N LEU A 20 11.98 0.22 -4.46
CA LEU A 20 11.17 -0.08 -3.29
C LEU A 20 9.90 -0.84 -3.71
N ILE A 21 9.43 -1.72 -2.83
CA ILE A 21 8.24 -2.55 -3.08
C ILE A 21 6.99 -1.84 -2.57
N ARG A 22 6.06 -1.58 -3.47
CA ARG A 22 4.73 -1.05 -3.17
C ARG A 22 3.68 -2.12 -3.38
N ASN A 23 3.10 -2.58 -2.27
CA ASN A 23 2.09 -3.62 -2.25
C ASN A 23 0.70 -3.01 -2.01
N ILE A 24 -0.19 -3.13 -2.99
CA ILE A 24 -1.54 -2.56 -2.96
C ILE A 24 -2.61 -3.62 -3.19
N ILE A 25 -3.84 -3.31 -2.81
CA ILE A 25 -5.03 -4.12 -3.15
C ILE A 25 -5.23 -4.07 -4.67
N SER A 26 -5.62 -5.19 -5.27
CA SER A 26 -5.93 -5.31 -6.69
C SER A 26 -7.23 -6.08 -6.90
N LEU A 27 -7.92 -5.82 -8.01
CA LEU A 27 -9.07 -6.60 -8.45
C LEU A 27 -8.71 -7.76 -9.40
N ARG A 28 -7.45 -7.85 -9.85
CA ARG A 28 -6.85 -8.87 -10.75
C ARG A 28 -7.53 -9.06 -12.11
N VAL A 29 -8.86 -9.12 -12.17
CA VAL A 29 -9.70 -9.13 -13.35
C VAL A 29 -10.44 -7.79 -13.41
N SER A 30 -10.54 -7.21 -14.60
CA SER A 30 -11.39 -6.03 -14.79
C SER A 30 -12.85 -6.46 -14.64
N GLU A 31 -13.53 -5.91 -13.65
CA GLU A 31 -14.97 -6.08 -13.50
C GLU A 31 -15.71 -5.11 -14.42
N ASP A 32 -16.87 -5.54 -14.94
CA ASP A 32 -17.81 -4.65 -15.60
C ASP A 32 -18.66 -3.97 -14.51
N LEU A 33 -18.50 -2.66 -14.36
CA LEU A 33 -19.12 -1.88 -13.28
C LEU A 33 -20.64 -1.80 -13.36
N PHE A 34 -21.26 -2.24 -14.45
CA PHE A 34 -22.69 -2.08 -14.69
C PHE A 34 -23.44 -3.41 -14.89
N ASN A 35 -22.72 -4.54 -14.88
CA ASN A 35 -23.28 -5.86 -15.13
C ASN A 35 -24.23 -6.35 -14.02
N ASP A 36 -24.15 -5.75 -12.84
CA ASP A 36 -25.03 -5.99 -11.69
C ASP A 36 -26.26 -5.07 -11.69
N LEU A 37 -26.19 -3.92 -12.36
CA LEU A 37 -27.28 -2.94 -12.45
C LEU A 37 -28.27 -3.23 -13.57
N SER A 38 -27.85 -3.91 -14.65
CA SER A 38 -28.72 -4.34 -15.74
C SER A 38 -28.25 -5.67 -16.32
N VAL A 39 -29.17 -6.43 -16.92
CA VAL A 39 -28.85 -7.63 -17.71
C VAL A 39 -28.62 -7.32 -19.20
N SER A 40 -28.81 -6.07 -19.62
CA SER A 40 -28.67 -5.62 -21.01
C SER A 40 -27.30 -4.97 -21.25
N PRO A 41 -26.46 -5.52 -22.15
CA PRO A 41 -25.19 -4.90 -22.54
C PRO A 41 -25.32 -3.48 -23.14
N GLU A 42 -26.48 -3.16 -23.73
CA GLU A 42 -26.76 -1.82 -24.24
C GLU A 42 -26.87 -0.79 -23.10
N ASP A 43 -27.47 -1.18 -21.98
CA ASP A 43 -27.61 -0.32 -20.79
C ASP A 43 -26.25 -0.03 -20.15
N TRP A 44 -25.36 -1.03 -20.11
CA TRP A 44 -23.98 -0.86 -19.64
C TRP A 44 -23.25 0.16 -20.49
N THR A 45 -23.42 0.09 -21.81
CA THR A 45 -22.80 1.02 -22.75
C THR A 45 -23.31 2.45 -22.54
N VAL A 46 -24.61 2.62 -22.27
CA VAL A 46 -25.20 3.93 -21.96
C VAL A 46 -24.65 4.47 -20.63
N ALA A 47 -24.60 3.63 -19.59
CA ALA A 47 -24.08 4.02 -18.28
C ALA A 47 -22.59 4.40 -18.33
N GLN A 48 -21.77 3.64 -19.07
CA GLN A 48 -20.35 3.96 -19.32
C GLN A 48 -20.18 5.32 -20.01
N ARG A 49 -21.03 5.67 -20.98
CA ARG A 49 -20.98 6.99 -21.63
C ARG A 49 -21.33 8.13 -20.67
N HIS A 50 -22.33 7.94 -19.82
CA HIS A 50 -22.71 8.93 -18.81
C HIS A 50 -21.62 9.11 -17.75
N GLU A 51 -21.03 8.02 -17.27
CA GLU A 51 -19.90 8.05 -16.35
C GLU A 51 -18.70 8.79 -16.94
N ALA A 52 -18.34 8.49 -18.20
CA ALA A 52 -17.27 9.17 -18.92
C ALA A 52 -17.53 10.67 -19.09
N ALA A 53 -18.77 11.06 -19.39
CA ALA A 53 -19.16 12.47 -19.54
C ALA A 53 -19.15 13.25 -18.22
N ALA A 54 -19.34 12.58 -17.08
CA ALA A 54 -19.31 13.19 -15.75
C ALA A 54 -17.90 13.22 -15.14
N LYS A 55 -16.96 12.46 -15.70
CA LYS A 55 -15.58 12.40 -15.18
C LYS A 55 -14.79 13.67 -15.51
N PRO A 56 -13.86 14.07 -14.62
CA PRO A 56 -13.00 15.23 -14.85
C PRO A 56 -12.23 15.18 -16.18
N PRO A 57 -11.82 16.32 -16.77
CA PRO A 57 -11.29 16.41 -18.13
C PRO A 57 -10.01 15.61 -18.43
N HIS A 58 -9.31 15.09 -17.41
CA HIS A 58 -8.15 14.21 -17.59
C HIS A 58 -8.55 12.76 -17.95
N TYR A 59 -9.85 12.42 -17.92
CA TYR A 59 -10.38 11.13 -18.39
C TYR A 59 -10.89 11.28 -19.84
N THR A 60 -10.00 11.23 -20.82
CA THR A 60 -10.33 11.59 -22.23
C THR A 60 -10.72 10.42 -23.14
N SER A 61 -10.65 9.17 -22.67
CA SER A 61 -10.87 7.99 -23.53
C SER A 61 -12.30 7.47 -23.52
N GLN A 62 -12.88 7.26 -24.71
CA GLN A 62 -14.23 6.71 -24.91
C GLN A 62 -14.30 5.17 -24.91
N THR A 63 -13.18 4.49 -24.62
CA THR A 63 -13.12 3.03 -24.50
C THR A 63 -12.32 2.65 -23.25
N PRO A 64 -12.93 2.65 -22.06
CA PRO A 64 -12.22 2.48 -20.79
C PRO A 64 -11.45 1.14 -20.69
N ALA A 65 -11.93 0.12 -21.41
CA ALA A 65 -11.36 -1.23 -21.44
C ALA A 65 -10.16 -1.39 -22.38
N ILE A 66 -10.01 -0.54 -23.41
CA ILE A 66 -8.99 -0.69 -24.45
C ILE A 66 -7.93 0.42 -24.37
N ASN A 67 -8.31 1.64 -23.96
CA ASN A 67 -7.44 2.82 -23.99
C ASN A 67 -7.52 3.63 -22.68
N ARG A 68 -7.37 3.00 -21.51
CA ARG A 68 -6.67 3.69 -20.40
C ARG A 68 -5.22 3.71 -20.83
N PRO A 69 -4.54 4.85 -21.03
CA PRO A 69 -3.11 4.81 -21.33
C PRO A 69 -2.46 4.13 -20.13
N PHE A 70 -2.00 2.89 -20.32
CA PHE A 70 -1.74 1.93 -19.24
C PHE A 70 -0.74 2.51 -18.20
N GLU A 71 0.17 3.37 -18.64
CA GLU A 71 1.17 4.05 -17.81
C GLU A 71 0.59 5.10 -16.85
N GLU A 72 -0.42 5.90 -17.23
CA GLU A 72 -0.98 6.92 -16.32
C GLU A 72 -1.76 6.28 -15.17
N ALA A 73 -2.48 5.19 -15.47
CA ALA A 73 -3.20 4.41 -14.46
C ALA A 73 -2.22 3.69 -13.51
N GLU A 74 -1.14 3.12 -14.05
CA GLU A 74 -0.07 2.49 -13.27
C GLU A 74 0.65 3.52 -12.39
N TRP A 75 1.03 4.68 -12.94
CA TRP A 75 1.69 5.74 -12.17
C TRP A 75 0.78 6.30 -11.10
N PHE A 76 -0.50 6.47 -11.40
CA PHE A 76 -1.47 6.92 -10.42
C PHE A 76 -1.62 5.92 -9.28
N ALA A 77 -1.85 4.64 -9.60
CA ALA A 77 -2.01 3.58 -8.60
C ALA A 77 -0.74 3.34 -7.78
N ALA A 78 0.43 3.35 -8.43
CA ALA A 78 1.70 3.04 -7.80
C ALA A 78 2.27 4.21 -6.98
N ILE A 79 2.12 5.46 -7.44
CA ILE A 79 2.79 6.63 -6.85
C ILE A 79 1.80 7.70 -6.39
N TRP A 80 0.93 8.23 -7.27
CA TRP A 80 0.17 9.45 -6.94
C TRP A 80 -1.01 9.25 -5.99
N PHE A 81 -1.60 8.06 -5.93
CA PHE A 81 -2.83 7.81 -5.18
C PHE A 81 -2.74 8.26 -3.71
N PRO A 82 -1.69 7.91 -2.92
CA PRO A 82 -1.58 8.34 -1.53
C PRO A 82 -1.42 9.85 -1.35
N PHE A 83 -0.89 10.56 -2.35
CA PHE A 83 -0.72 12.01 -2.32
C PHE A 83 -1.98 12.78 -2.70
N LYS A 84 -2.99 12.10 -3.27
CA LYS A 84 -4.31 12.69 -3.59
C LYS A 84 -5.43 12.20 -2.67
N ASN A 85 -5.25 11.07 -2.00
CA ASN A 85 -6.23 10.46 -1.11
C ASN A 85 -5.59 10.27 0.26
N TRP A 86 -5.61 11.32 1.07
CA TRP A 86 -4.92 11.33 2.35
C TRP A 86 -5.67 10.49 3.37
N THR A 87 -4.91 9.69 4.12
CA THR A 87 -5.43 8.79 5.14
C THR A 87 -4.54 8.83 6.37
N VAL A 88 -5.14 8.64 7.54
CA VAL A 88 -4.38 8.48 8.80
C VAL A 88 -3.47 7.26 8.69
N SER A 89 -2.17 7.46 8.94
CA SER A 89 -1.12 6.45 8.85
C SER A 89 -0.06 6.66 9.95
N ARG A 90 1.00 5.85 9.95
CA ARG A 90 2.05 5.91 10.99
C ARG A 90 2.73 7.29 11.04
N TYR A 91 2.94 7.91 9.89
CA TYR A 91 3.67 9.18 9.76
C TYR A 91 2.79 10.30 9.20
N SER A 92 1.46 10.15 9.25
CA SER A 92 0.53 11.21 8.92
C SER A 92 -0.72 11.08 9.76
N ASP A 93 -1.17 12.18 10.33
CA ASP A 93 -2.45 12.30 11.02
C ASP A 93 -3.64 12.44 10.03
N GLY A 94 -3.38 12.29 8.73
CA GLY A 94 -4.36 12.45 7.66
C GLY A 94 -4.36 13.84 7.02
N SER A 95 -3.55 14.79 7.51
CA SER A 95 -3.44 16.13 6.94
C SER A 95 -2.61 16.21 5.65
N PHE A 96 -1.86 15.16 5.31
CA PHE A 96 -1.10 15.04 4.07
C PHE A 96 -0.91 13.57 3.65
N GLY A 97 -0.61 13.38 2.37
CA GLY A 97 -0.33 12.07 1.79
C GLY A 97 1.07 11.56 2.07
N VAL A 98 1.17 10.25 2.30
CA VAL A 98 2.43 9.54 2.51
C VAL A 98 2.44 8.29 1.65
N TRP A 99 3.48 8.11 0.86
CA TRP A 99 3.71 6.89 0.11
C TRP A 99 4.50 5.91 0.96
N TYR A 100 4.03 4.66 1.05
CA TYR A 100 4.66 3.61 1.84
C TYR A 100 5.18 2.48 0.94
N GLY A 101 6.48 2.19 1.07
CA GLY A 101 7.14 1.06 0.43
C GLY A 101 8.02 0.28 1.40
N ALA A 102 8.48 -0.88 0.96
CA ALA A 102 9.40 -1.72 1.71
C ALA A 102 10.67 -2.02 0.91
N ASP A 103 11.72 -2.48 1.59
CA ASP A 103 12.94 -2.98 0.96
C ASP A 103 12.73 -4.27 0.16
N THR A 104 11.86 -5.15 0.65
CA THR A 104 11.63 -6.49 0.11
C THR A 104 10.14 -6.81 -0.04
N VAL A 105 9.84 -7.84 -0.83
CA VAL A 105 8.46 -8.30 -1.02
C VAL A 105 7.91 -8.86 0.29
N GLU A 106 8.73 -9.61 1.00
CA GLU A 106 8.46 -10.22 2.30
C GLU A 106 8.10 -9.17 3.35
N THR A 107 8.89 -8.10 3.48
CA THR A 107 8.57 -6.98 4.37
C THR A 107 7.23 -6.33 4.00
N SER A 108 6.99 -6.10 2.69
CA SER A 108 5.73 -5.54 2.22
C SER A 108 4.53 -6.43 2.56
N VAL A 109 4.71 -7.75 2.58
CA VAL A 109 3.68 -8.73 2.91
C VAL A 109 3.36 -8.69 4.39
N TYR A 110 4.37 -8.71 5.27
CA TYR A 110 4.16 -8.61 6.71
C TYR A 110 3.40 -7.33 7.09
N GLU A 111 3.80 -6.18 6.54
CA GLU A 111 3.13 -4.90 6.79
C GLU A 111 1.67 -4.90 6.28
N THR A 112 1.44 -5.35 5.03
CA THR A 112 0.10 -5.31 4.45
C THR A 112 -0.85 -6.37 5.00
N VAL A 113 -0.34 -7.52 5.45
CA VAL A 113 -1.13 -8.53 6.19
C VAL A 113 -1.55 -7.98 7.54
N HIS A 114 -0.64 -7.33 8.29
CA HIS A 114 -1.00 -6.68 9.57
C HIS A 114 -2.16 -5.71 9.37
N HIS A 115 -2.05 -4.80 8.40
CA HIS A 115 -3.10 -3.81 8.14
C HIS A 115 -4.41 -4.44 7.67
N TRP A 116 -4.36 -5.47 6.82
CA TRP A 116 -5.56 -6.17 6.36
C TRP A 116 -6.29 -6.86 7.52
N ARG A 117 -5.56 -7.51 8.41
CA ARG A 117 -6.15 -8.17 9.59
C ARG A 117 -6.66 -7.16 10.61
N SER A 118 -5.78 -6.27 11.09
CA SER A 118 -6.07 -5.35 12.20
C SER A 118 -7.09 -4.27 11.87
N ARG A 119 -7.13 -3.75 10.63
CA ARG A 119 -7.95 -2.58 10.27
C ARG A 119 -9.14 -2.87 9.37
N LEU A 120 -9.23 -4.08 8.82
CA LEU A 120 -10.35 -4.46 7.95
C LEU A 120 -11.06 -5.68 8.48
N LEU A 121 -10.35 -6.82 8.59
CA LEU A 121 -11.01 -8.08 8.93
C LEU A 121 -11.46 -8.15 10.39
N ARG A 122 -10.66 -7.65 11.32
CA ARG A 122 -11.01 -7.62 12.74
C ARG A 122 -12.14 -6.64 13.01
N ASP A 123 -12.04 -5.43 12.46
CA ASP A 123 -13.07 -4.38 12.61
C ASP A 123 -14.42 -4.81 12.02
N ALA A 124 -14.42 -5.60 10.93
CA ALA A 124 -15.62 -6.17 10.33
C ALA A 124 -16.09 -7.50 10.96
N GLY A 125 -15.38 -8.04 11.96
CA GLY A 125 -15.68 -9.34 12.58
C GLY A 125 -15.41 -10.57 11.69
N PHE A 126 -14.88 -10.36 10.49
CA PHE A 126 -14.61 -11.42 9.50
C PHE A 126 -13.44 -12.32 9.90
N GLU A 127 -12.43 -11.78 10.57
CA GLU A 127 -11.31 -12.59 11.10
C GLU A 127 -11.83 -13.68 12.06
N GLN A 128 -12.74 -13.31 12.96
CA GLN A 128 -13.33 -14.24 13.93
C GLN A 128 -14.19 -15.32 13.27
N MET A 129 -14.91 -15.00 12.19
CA MET A 129 -15.68 -15.99 11.44
C MET A 129 -14.80 -17.08 10.84
N VAL A 130 -13.59 -16.72 10.37
CA VAL A 130 -12.64 -17.72 9.84
C VAL A 130 -12.02 -18.54 10.96
N ILE A 131 -11.51 -17.88 12.00
CA ILE A 131 -10.83 -18.55 13.13
C ILE A 131 -11.77 -19.52 13.87
N SER A 132 -13.04 -19.18 14.01
CA SER A 132 -14.05 -20.05 14.65
C SER A 132 -14.61 -21.15 13.74
N GLY A 133 -14.23 -21.18 12.47
CA GLY A 133 -14.73 -22.16 11.49
C GLY A 133 -16.11 -21.86 10.91
N GLY A 134 -16.68 -20.68 11.18
CA GLY A 134 -17.92 -20.22 10.53
C GLY A 134 -17.74 -19.86 9.05
N ARG A 135 -16.50 -19.63 8.60
CA ARG A 135 -16.12 -19.46 7.20
C ARG A 135 -14.78 -20.17 6.96
N GLU A 136 -14.64 -20.86 5.83
CA GLU A 136 -13.42 -21.59 5.51
C GLU A 136 -12.21 -20.66 5.30
N SER A 137 -12.36 -19.63 4.46
CA SER A 137 -11.30 -18.65 4.20
C SER A 137 -11.82 -17.32 3.68
N ILE A 138 -10.97 -16.29 3.72
CA ILE A 138 -11.20 -15.00 3.06
C ILE A 138 -9.99 -14.69 2.19
N THR A 139 -10.25 -14.23 0.97
CA THR A 139 -9.20 -13.97 -0.02
C THR A 139 -9.17 -12.51 -0.43
N VAL A 140 -7.97 -11.96 -0.62
CA VAL A 140 -7.77 -10.66 -1.27
C VAL A 140 -6.60 -10.75 -2.26
N ASP A 141 -6.78 -10.16 -3.44
CA ASP A 141 -5.72 -10.05 -4.42
C ASP A 141 -4.89 -8.78 -4.21
N ARG A 142 -3.60 -8.90 -4.48
CA ARG A 142 -2.62 -7.83 -4.35
C ARG A 142 -1.84 -7.67 -5.64
N LEU A 143 -1.40 -6.44 -5.88
CA LEU A 143 -0.47 -6.08 -6.95
C LEU A 143 0.78 -5.47 -6.33
N LEU A 144 1.93 -6.00 -6.73
CA LEU A 144 3.23 -5.46 -6.36
C LEU A 144 3.79 -4.59 -7.47
N TYR A 145 4.15 -3.36 -7.11
CA TYR A 145 4.98 -2.50 -7.93
C TYR A 145 6.39 -2.44 -7.34
N GLY A 146 7.40 -2.52 -8.20
CA GLY A 146 8.71 -1.95 -7.92
C GLY A 146 8.69 -0.48 -8.32
N VAL A 147 9.08 0.42 -7.42
CA VAL A 147 9.15 1.87 -7.67
C VAL A 147 10.54 2.36 -7.33
N ARG A 148 11.21 3.02 -8.28
CA ARG A 148 12.52 3.61 -8.05
C ARG A 148 12.39 4.79 -7.09
N CYS A 149 13.20 4.81 -6.04
CA CYS A 149 13.34 5.93 -5.11
C CYS A 149 14.78 6.45 -5.16
N ASP A 150 14.92 7.75 -5.43
CA ASP A 150 16.19 8.48 -5.48
C ASP A 150 16.12 9.70 -4.54
N ALA A 151 16.55 9.53 -3.29
CA ALA A 151 16.47 10.56 -2.25
C ALA A 151 17.44 10.34 -1.09
N ALA A 152 17.87 11.44 -0.46
CA ALA A 152 18.42 11.41 0.88
C ALA A 152 17.26 11.40 1.91
N LEU A 153 16.97 10.23 2.47
CA LEU A 153 15.87 10.05 3.42
C LEU A 153 16.37 10.16 4.85
N VAL A 154 15.55 10.73 5.75
CA VAL A 154 15.89 10.76 7.18
C VAL A 154 15.92 9.33 7.74
N ASP A 155 17.04 8.93 8.32
CA ASP A 155 17.23 7.56 8.83
C ASP A 155 16.82 7.47 10.31
N LEU A 156 15.68 6.82 10.55
CA LEU A 156 15.17 6.58 11.89
C LEU A 156 15.59 5.22 12.45
N ARG A 157 16.21 4.33 11.66
CA ARG A 157 16.56 2.96 12.10
C ARG A 157 17.43 2.96 13.37
N PRO A 158 18.48 3.82 13.50
CA PRO A 158 19.29 3.86 14.72
C PRO A 158 18.52 4.29 15.98
N ARG A 159 17.39 4.99 15.81
CA ARG A 159 16.59 5.51 16.93
C ARG A 159 15.62 4.51 17.52
N VAL A 160 15.33 3.42 16.83
CA VAL A 160 14.28 2.49 17.26
C VAL A 160 14.61 1.82 18.59
N ALA A 161 15.90 1.57 18.87
CA ALA A 161 16.33 1.00 20.16
C ALA A 161 16.09 1.96 21.35
N GLU A 162 16.29 3.26 21.15
CA GLU A 162 16.10 4.28 22.19
C GLU A 162 14.63 4.74 22.28
N TYR A 163 13.93 4.76 21.15
CA TYR A 163 12.55 5.20 21.00
C TYR A 163 11.69 4.07 20.40
N PRO A 164 11.38 3.01 21.16
CA PRO A 164 10.62 1.85 20.67
C PRO A 164 9.20 2.22 20.20
N ALA A 165 8.66 3.35 20.65
CA ALA A 165 7.38 3.89 20.18
C ALA A 165 7.36 4.21 18.67
N LEU A 166 8.52 4.32 18.00
CA LEU A 166 8.60 4.44 16.53
C LEU A 166 7.93 3.26 15.81
N VAL A 167 8.09 2.05 16.36
CA VAL A 167 7.59 0.79 15.79
C VAL A 167 6.44 0.21 16.60
N ASP A 168 5.76 1.04 17.41
CA ASP A 168 4.58 0.60 18.16
C ASP A 168 3.55 -0.03 17.20
N ALA A 169 2.98 -1.15 17.62
CA ALA A 169 2.13 -1.94 16.75
C ALA A 169 0.78 -1.28 16.46
N GLU A 170 0.26 -0.50 17.40
CA GLU A 170 -1.12 -0.01 17.37
C GLU A 170 -1.18 1.53 17.47
N SER A 171 -0.26 2.15 18.21
CA SER A 171 -0.25 3.59 18.46
C SER A 171 0.69 4.35 17.52
N TYR A 172 0.15 5.34 16.81
CA TYR A 172 0.94 6.22 15.92
C TYR A 172 1.18 7.61 16.51
N HIS A 173 0.80 7.84 17.77
CA HIS A 173 0.86 9.15 18.40
C HIS A 173 2.29 9.68 18.54
N PHE A 174 3.30 8.80 18.63
CA PHE A 174 4.71 9.21 18.66
C PHE A 174 5.25 9.57 17.27
N SER A 175 4.85 8.82 16.24
CA SER A 175 5.40 8.91 14.88
C SER A 175 4.73 9.97 14.01
N GLN A 176 3.44 10.29 14.24
CA GLN A 176 2.72 11.31 13.48
C GLN A 176 3.35 12.71 13.59
N PRO A 177 3.71 13.23 14.78
CA PRO A 177 4.40 14.51 14.90
C PRO A 177 5.73 14.58 14.14
N ILE A 178 6.46 13.45 14.06
CA ILE A 178 7.71 13.35 13.29
C ILE A 178 7.40 13.55 11.81
N GLY A 179 6.40 12.84 11.28
CA GLY A 179 5.99 12.98 9.89
C GLY A 179 5.51 14.40 9.55
N ILE A 180 4.73 15.02 10.43
CA ILE A 180 4.28 16.43 10.28
C ILE A 180 5.48 17.37 10.20
N ARG A 181 6.44 17.24 11.11
CA ARG A 181 7.65 18.07 11.12
C ARG A 181 8.44 17.88 9.82
N LEU A 182 8.71 16.63 9.44
CA LEU A 182 9.46 16.33 8.22
C LEU A 182 8.79 16.87 6.95
N LYS A 183 7.45 16.76 6.88
CA LYS A 183 6.69 17.32 5.76
C LYS A 183 6.74 18.84 5.73
N THR A 184 6.59 19.48 6.89
CA THR A 184 6.60 20.95 7.04
C THR A 184 7.96 21.54 6.68
N GLU A 185 9.04 20.87 7.05
CA GLU A 185 10.42 21.28 6.76
C GLU A 185 10.87 20.91 5.33
N GLY A 186 10.06 20.18 4.56
CA GLY A 186 10.34 19.86 3.16
C GLY A 186 11.25 18.66 2.92
N HIS A 187 11.43 17.79 3.92
CA HIS A 187 12.21 16.55 3.74
C HIS A 187 11.48 15.60 2.78
N PRO A 188 12.22 14.88 1.91
CA PRO A 188 11.61 13.99 0.91
C PRO A 188 10.93 12.76 1.52
N GLY A 189 11.34 12.35 2.73
CA GLY A 189 10.78 11.22 3.45
C GLY A 189 11.74 10.68 4.49
N LEU A 190 11.45 9.47 4.94
CA LEU A 190 12.22 8.76 5.97
C LEU A 190 12.29 7.26 5.68
N VAL A 191 13.29 6.62 6.28
CA VAL A 191 13.42 5.16 6.38
C VAL A 191 13.42 4.75 7.85
N THR A 192 12.76 3.64 8.16
CA THR A 192 12.73 3.03 9.49
C THR A 192 12.71 1.50 9.35
N ILE A 193 12.83 0.77 10.46
CA ILE A 193 12.65 -0.68 10.43
C ILE A 193 11.16 -1.03 10.49
N SER A 194 10.79 -2.17 9.91
CA SER A 194 9.46 -2.74 10.03
C SER A 194 9.10 -3.04 11.48
N ALA A 195 7.84 -2.81 11.84
CA ALA A 195 7.30 -3.18 13.14
C ALA A 195 6.85 -4.65 13.19
N ARG A 196 7.06 -5.41 12.10
CA ARG A 196 6.45 -6.73 11.86
C ARG A 196 7.45 -7.81 11.52
N CYS A 197 8.58 -7.45 10.94
CA CYS A 197 9.64 -8.39 10.58
C CYS A 197 11.02 -7.71 10.60
N ILE A 198 12.06 -8.49 10.30
CA ILE A 198 13.38 -7.94 10.01
C ILE A 198 13.34 -7.41 8.58
N GLY A 199 13.41 -6.09 8.42
CA GLY A 199 13.41 -5.40 7.13
C GLY A 199 13.08 -3.92 7.29
N ASP A 200 13.24 -3.16 6.23
CA ASP A 200 13.08 -1.70 6.22
C ASP A 200 11.79 -1.23 5.53
N VAL A 201 11.21 -0.16 6.07
CA VAL A 201 10.01 0.50 5.56
C VAL A 201 10.33 1.97 5.28
N TYR A 202 9.79 2.46 4.16
CA TYR A 202 10.04 3.78 3.63
C TYR A 202 8.73 4.56 3.63
N ALA A 203 8.74 5.75 4.23
CA ALA A 203 7.63 6.70 4.19
C ALA A 203 8.08 7.94 3.42
N VAL A 204 7.62 8.03 2.17
CA VAL A 204 7.98 9.09 1.23
C VAL A 204 6.92 10.19 1.26
N LEU A 205 7.38 11.42 1.46
CA LEU A 205 6.60 12.63 1.67
C LEU A 205 6.57 13.53 0.43
N ASN A 206 7.49 13.31 -0.50
CA ASN A 206 7.59 14.00 -1.78
C ASN A 206 7.48 12.98 -2.95
N PRO A 207 6.42 13.02 -3.77
CA PRO A 207 6.29 12.11 -4.92
C PRO A 207 7.39 12.26 -5.97
N ASP A 208 8.04 13.43 -6.06
CA ASP A 208 8.99 13.73 -7.13
C ASP A 208 10.28 12.89 -7.05
N VAL A 209 10.54 12.25 -5.90
CA VAL A 209 11.67 11.33 -5.71
C VAL A 209 11.35 9.89 -6.12
N LEU A 210 10.12 9.63 -6.56
CA LEU A 210 9.63 8.33 -7.00
C LEU A 210 9.47 8.29 -8.52
N SER A 211 9.96 7.23 -9.15
CA SER A 211 9.89 7.08 -10.60
C SER A 211 9.83 5.61 -11.03
N HIS A 212 9.65 5.40 -12.34
CA HIS A 212 9.72 4.09 -12.98
C HIS A 212 8.91 2.98 -12.28
N PRO A 213 7.62 3.20 -11.96
CA PRO A 213 6.80 2.14 -11.39
C PRO A 213 6.68 0.99 -12.40
N LYS A 214 6.90 -0.24 -11.92
CA LYS A 214 6.79 -1.46 -12.73
C LYS A 214 6.08 -2.54 -11.95
N ILE A 215 5.09 -3.18 -12.57
CA ILE A 215 4.46 -4.37 -11.99
C ILE A 215 5.51 -5.48 -11.86
N GLN A 216 5.67 -6.03 -10.66
CA GLN A 216 6.59 -7.13 -10.38
C GLN A 216 5.90 -8.48 -10.34
N SER A 217 4.81 -8.59 -9.57
CA SER A 217 4.02 -9.82 -9.48
C SER A 217 2.64 -9.57 -8.88
N TYR A 218 1.78 -10.57 -8.97
CA TYR A 218 0.51 -10.60 -8.27
C TYR A 218 0.61 -11.55 -7.07
N LEU A 219 0.00 -11.16 -5.95
CA LEU A 219 -0.17 -12.04 -4.81
C LEU A 219 -1.65 -12.31 -4.57
N THR A 220 -1.94 -13.45 -3.97
CA THR A 220 -3.24 -13.75 -3.38
C THR A 220 -3.02 -14.06 -1.91
N TYR A 221 -3.68 -13.31 -1.04
CA TYR A 221 -3.70 -13.59 0.40
C TYR A 221 -4.95 -14.39 0.71
N ARG A 222 -4.80 -15.51 1.41
CA ARG A 222 -5.88 -16.34 1.91
C ARG A 222 -5.78 -16.44 3.43
N LEU A 223 -6.66 -15.77 4.15
CA LEU A 223 -6.82 -15.96 5.58
C LEU A 223 -7.46 -17.32 5.82
N THR A 224 -6.82 -18.12 6.66
CA THR A 224 -7.27 -19.44 7.13
C THR A 224 -7.26 -19.47 8.66
N GLN A 225 -7.69 -20.58 9.26
CA GLN A 225 -7.58 -20.81 10.71
C GLN A 225 -6.12 -20.83 11.21
N HIS A 226 -5.14 -21.05 10.33
CA HIS A 226 -3.72 -21.19 10.67
C HIS A 226 -2.89 -19.96 10.32
N GLY A 227 -3.54 -18.84 9.98
CA GLY A 227 -2.89 -17.61 9.52
C GLY A 227 -3.18 -17.30 8.06
N VAL A 228 -2.39 -16.39 7.49
CA VAL A 228 -2.52 -15.93 6.11
C VAL A 228 -1.53 -16.67 5.22
N GLN A 229 -2.07 -17.46 4.31
CA GLN A 229 -1.31 -18.07 3.22
C GLN A 229 -1.17 -17.07 2.08
N VAL A 230 0.03 -16.95 1.53
CA VAL A 230 0.36 -16.03 0.45
C VAL A 230 0.83 -16.82 -0.74
N ASN A 231 0.08 -16.74 -1.83
CA ASN A 231 0.45 -17.34 -3.10
C ASN A 231 0.99 -16.25 -4.01
N GLN A 232 2.13 -16.50 -4.65
CA GLN A 232 2.72 -15.62 -5.65
C GLN A 232 2.55 -16.23 -7.02
N GLU A 233 1.94 -15.49 -7.94
CA GLU A 233 1.85 -15.91 -9.34
C GLU A 233 2.88 -15.13 -10.16
N ALA A 234 3.79 -15.86 -10.83
CA ALA A 234 4.53 -15.33 -11.96
C ALA A 234 3.54 -15.27 -13.15
N GLY A 235 3.58 -14.19 -13.94
CA GLY A 235 2.57 -13.81 -14.93
C GLY A 235 1.86 -14.94 -15.70
N ASN A 236 0.55 -14.74 -15.95
CA ASN A 236 -0.42 -15.59 -16.68
C ASN A 236 -0.44 -17.10 -16.36
N SER A 237 0.26 -17.55 -15.33
CA SER A 237 0.34 -18.96 -14.97
C SER A 237 -0.44 -19.19 -13.67
N LYS A 238 -1.76 -19.45 -13.78
CA LYS A 238 -2.51 -20.06 -12.69
C LYS A 238 -1.96 -21.47 -12.48
N GLY A 239 -1.29 -21.76 -11.37
CA GLY A 239 -0.88 -23.15 -11.13
C GLY A 239 0.09 -23.52 -10.01
N ALA A 240 0.45 -22.64 -9.07
CA ALA A 240 1.18 -23.08 -7.88
C ALA A 240 0.23 -23.13 -6.67
N ASP A 241 -0.28 -24.32 -6.35
CA ASP A 241 -1.10 -24.58 -5.14
C ASP A 241 -0.28 -24.54 -3.83
N ALA A 242 1.03 -24.30 -3.91
CA ALA A 242 1.90 -24.17 -2.75
C ALA A 242 2.01 -22.69 -2.33
N ALA A 243 1.71 -22.42 -1.05
CA ALA A 243 1.93 -21.11 -0.47
C ALA A 243 3.42 -20.74 -0.55
N TRP A 244 3.71 -19.59 -1.15
CA TRP A 244 5.05 -19.01 -1.19
C TRP A 244 5.48 -18.57 0.22
N MET A 245 4.54 -18.06 1.02
CA MET A 245 4.79 -17.59 2.37
C MET A 245 3.55 -17.78 3.25
N CYS A 246 3.75 -18.03 4.54
CA CYS A 246 2.69 -18.04 5.55
C CYS A 246 3.00 -17.00 6.63
N VAL A 247 2.05 -16.10 6.90
CA VAL A 247 2.10 -15.15 8.01
C VAL A 247 1.16 -15.64 9.10
N PRO A 248 1.65 -15.94 10.33
CA PRO A 248 0.80 -16.39 11.44
C PRO A 248 -0.22 -15.31 11.85
#